data_AF-A0A7R9EKT7-F1
#
_entry.id   AF-A0A7R9EKT7-F1
#
_cell.length_a   1.000
_cell.length_b   1.000
_cell.length_c   1.000
_cell.angle_alpha   90.00
_cell.angle_beta   90.00
_cell.angle_gamma   90.00
#
_symmetry.space_group_name_H-M   'P 1'
#
loop_
_entity.id
_entity.type
_entity.pdbx_description
1 polymer ?
#
loop_
_entity_poly.entity_id
_entity_poly.type
_entity_poly.pdbx_seq_one_letter_code
_entity_poly.pdbx_strand_id
1 'polypeptide(L)'
;EQDDEDSYDVVPNSQFVISRTAFKDNSSYYTIDKKRVQFKEVAKLLRSHGIDLDHNRFLILQGEVEQIAMMKPKGATEHETGMLEFLEDIIGTSRFKEPLQKIIQLGNDLNQERSEKLNRVKMVEKEKDALEEPKNEALKYLKLKNEYTKMLNIDYQLGIRETEQKILEKEMSRKSLDDSMAEMKADLRRITQEKNEIQKADNELKKIIAAESLQKEEMNAKFDEKTSLDTNLQEETKMIARKRKRTKEMLAEEKKK
;
A
#
# COMPACT_ATOMS: atom_id res chain seq x y z
N GLU A 1 -18.35 83.58 -83.91
CA GLU A 1 -17.43 83.37 -82.78
C GLU A 1 -17.64 81.94 -82.34
N GLN A 2 -16.63 81.09 -82.53
CA GLN A 2 -16.64 79.70 -82.06
C GLN A 2 -16.23 79.74 -80.60
N ASP A 3 -17.11 79.28 -79.70
CA ASP A 3 -16.73 79.00 -78.32
C ASP A 3 -15.77 77.81 -78.35
N ASP A 4 -14.49 78.06 -78.02
CA ASP A 4 -13.49 77.01 -77.85
C ASP A 4 -13.89 76.15 -76.64
N GLU A 5 -14.15 74.85 -76.87
CA GLU A 5 -14.50 73.84 -75.85
C GLU A 5 -13.43 73.66 -74.74
N ASP A 6 -12.27 74.29 -74.88
CA ASP A 6 -11.14 74.26 -73.94
C ASP A 6 -11.05 75.53 -73.05
N SER A 7 -12.07 76.40 -73.03
CA SER A 7 -12.07 77.56 -72.14
C SER A 7 -12.30 77.15 -70.68
N TYR A 8 -11.28 77.31 -69.82
CA TYR A 8 -11.39 77.09 -68.37
C TYR A 8 -11.10 78.37 -67.58
N ASP A 9 -11.85 78.58 -66.50
CA ASP A 9 -11.62 79.69 -65.57
C ASP A 9 -10.48 79.34 -64.60
N VAL A 10 -9.36 80.05 -64.73
CA VAL A 10 -8.22 79.88 -63.83
C VAL A 10 -8.53 80.51 -62.47
N VAL A 11 -8.48 79.71 -61.40
CA VAL A 11 -8.58 80.23 -60.04
C VAL A 11 -7.35 81.09 -59.72
N PRO A 12 -7.51 82.32 -59.20
CA PRO A 12 -6.37 83.16 -58.82
C PRO A 12 -5.42 82.43 -57.85
N ASN A 13 -4.11 82.51 -58.11
CA ASN A 13 -3.04 81.84 -57.34
C ASN A 13 -3.03 80.30 -57.37
N SER A 14 -3.71 79.65 -58.32
CA SER A 14 -3.71 78.18 -58.42
C SER A 14 -2.68 77.62 -59.42
N GLN A 15 -1.94 78.47 -60.13
CA GLN A 15 -0.98 78.06 -61.16
C GLN A 15 0.42 77.86 -60.58
N PHE A 16 1.09 76.80 -61.03
CA PHE A 16 2.51 76.55 -60.78
C PHE A 16 3.15 76.04 -62.07
N VAL A 17 4.44 76.31 -62.26
CA VAL A 17 5.18 75.90 -63.47
C VAL A 17 6.23 74.87 -63.11
N ILE A 18 6.13 73.69 -63.73
CA ILE A 18 7.17 72.65 -63.66
C ILE A 18 8.01 72.72 -64.94
N SER A 19 9.33 72.76 -64.82
CA SER A 19 10.24 72.71 -65.98
C SER A 19 11.38 71.73 -65.74
N ARG A 20 11.70 70.94 -66.77
CA ARG A 20 12.88 70.05 -66.81
C ARG A 20 13.89 70.60 -67.80
N THR A 21 15.12 70.84 -67.35
CA THR A 21 16.21 71.26 -68.23
C THR A 21 17.21 70.11 -68.33
N ALA A 22 17.47 69.66 -69.56
CA ALA A 22 18.48 68.65 -69.87
C ALA A 22 19.68 69.32 -70.57
N PHE A 23 20.88 68.95 -70.14
CA PHE A 23 22.13 69.47 -70.66
C PHE A 23 22.81 68.46 -71.58
N LYS A 24 23.72 68.93 -72.43
CA LYS A 24 24.47 68.08 -73.40
C LYS A 24 25.41 67.07 -72.70
N ASP A 25 25.71 67.27 -71.42
CA ASP A 25 26.48 66.35 -70.58
C ASP A 25 25.62 65.22 -69.98
N ASN A 26 24.40 65.01 -70.49
CA ASN A 26 23.39 64.07 -69.99
C ASN A 26 22.90 64.36 -68.56
N SER A 27 23.28 65.48 -67.95
CA SER A 27 22.69 65.92 -66.69
C SER A 27 21.33 66.56 -66.92
N SER A 28 20.41 66.41 -65.97
CA SER A 28 19.13 67.12 -66.00
C SER A 28 18.70 67.52 -64.60
N TYR A 29 17.94 68.60 -64.50
CA TYR A 29 17.36 69.05 -63.24
C TYR A 29 15.92 69.52 -63.45
N TYR A 30 15.15 69.46 -62.37
CA TYR A 30 13.77 69.92 -62.32
C TYR A 30 13.68 71.24 -61.58
N THR A 31 12.71 72.06 -61.97
CA THR A 31 12.35 73.30 -61.29
C THR A 31 10.84 73.38 -61.08
N ILE A 32 10.43 73.89 -59.92
CA ILE A 32 9.06 74.30 -59.62
C ILE A 32 9.13 75.81 -59.35
N ASP A 33 8.41 76.60 -60.13
CA ASP A 33 8.40 78.07 -60.04
C ASP A 33 9.81 78.67 -59.96
N LYS A 34 10.71 78.18 -60.84
CA LYS A 34 12.13 78.54 -60.96
C LYS A 34 13.05 78.10 -59.81
N LYS A 35 12.53 77.40 -58.79
CA LYS A 35 13.35 76.80 -57.72
C LYS A 35 13.77 75.39 -58.11
N ARG A 36 15.08 75.09 -58.00
CA ARG A 36 15.61 73.75 -58.25
C ARG A 36 15.14 72.76 -57.19
N VAL A 37 14.59 71.65 -57.65
CA VAL A 37 14.02 70.59 -56.80
C VAL A 37 14.42 69.21 -57.30
N GLN A 38 14.31 68.21 -56.44
CA GLN A 38 14.47 66.81 -56.85
C GLN A 38 13.19 66.29 -57.50
N PHE A 39 13.31 65.26 -58.36
CA PHE A 39 12.15 64.61 -58.97
C PHE A 39 11.13 64.12 -57.94
N LYS A 40 11.57 63.66 -56.77
CA LYS A 40 10.68 63.22 -55.68
C LYS A 40 9.74 64.34 -55.19
N GLU A 41 10.21 65.59 -55.19
CA GLU A 41 9.40 66.74 -54.76
C GLU A 41 8.39 67.12 -55.84
N VAL A 42 8.78 67.04 -57.12
CA VAL A 42 7.88 67.19 -58.28
C VAL A 42 6.79 66.12 -58.25
N ALA A 43 7.17 64.85 -58.04
CA ALA A 43 6.24 63.73 -57.96
C ALA A 43 5.27 63.88 -56.78
N LYS A 44 5.75 64.36 -55.62
CA LYS A 44 4.90 64.63 -54.46
C LYS A 44 3.90 65.76 -54.72
N LEU A 45 4.33 66.85 -55.37
CA LEU A 45 3.46 67.97 -55.73
C LEU A 45 2.40 67.55 -56.75
N LEU A 46 2.76 66.76 -57.75
CA LEU A 46 1.79 66.25 -58.73
C LEU A 46 0.81 65.26 -58.09
N ARG A 47 1.28 64.41 -57.17
CA ARG A 47 0.42 63.50 -56.42
C ARG A 47 -0.59 64.23 -55.54
N SER A 48 -0.24 65.37 -54.95
CA SER A 48 -1.21 66.17 -54.18
C SER A 48 -2.31 66.78 -55.05
N HIS A 49 -2.09 66.87 -56.36
CA HIS A 49 -3.06 67.31 -57.36
C HIS A 49 -3.68 66.14 -58.13
N GLY A 50 -3.50 64.90 -57.66
CA GLY A 50 -4.13 63.71 -58.25
C GLY A 50 -3.41 63.12 -59.48
N ILE A 51 -2.22 63.60 -59.83
CA ILE A 51 -1.42 63.07 -60.94
C ILE A 51 -0.35 62.12 -60.37
N ASP A 52 -0.51 60.82 -60.62
CA ASP A 52 0.47 59.79 -60.20
C ASP A 52 1.51 59.54 -61.30
N LEU A 53 2.78 59.72 -60.95
CA LEU A 53 3.94 59.47 -61.80
C LEU A 53 4.68 58.16 -61.45
N ASP A 54 4.24 57.42 -60.43
CA ASP A 54 4.92 56.16 -60.06
C ASP A 54 4.62 55.06 -61.09
N HIS A 55 3.36 54.97 -61.54
CA HIS A 55 2.91 53.96 -62.50
C HIS A 55 2.54 54.55 -63.87
N ASN A 56 2.61 55.89 -64.02
CA ASN A 56 2.31 56.61 -65.28
C ASN A 56 0.94 56.31 -65.90
N ARG A 57 -0.08 55.99 -65.09
CA ARG A 57 -1.41 55.52 -65.56
C ARG A 57 -2.26 56.56 -66.29
N PHE A 58 -1.83 57.82 -66.31
CA PHE A 58 -2.46 58.88 -67.09
C PHE A 58 -1.92 58.94 -68.53
N LEU A 59 -0.80 58.28 -68.81
CA LEU A 59 -0.27 58.12 -70.17
C LEU A 59 -0.90 56.87 -70.78
N ILE A 60 -1.42 57.02 -71.99
CA ILE A 60 -1.92 55.91 -72.80
C ILE A 60 -1.12 55.95 -74.09
N LEU A 61 -0.10 55.10 -74.18
CA LEU A 61 0.69 54.95 -75.39
C LEU A 61 0.11 53.84 -76.28
N GLN A 62 0.22 54.01 -77.59
CA GLN A 62 -0.35 53.07 -78.57
C GLN A 62 0.15 51.62 -78.35
N GLY A 63 1.40 51.43 -77.92
CA GLY A 63 1.94 50.10 -77.62
C GLY A 63 1.48 49.50 -76.29
N GLU A 64 1.09 50.33 -75.30
CA GLU A 64 0.64 49.84 -73.99
C GLU A 64 -0.75 49.20 -74.09
N VAL A 65 -1.61 49.71 -74.98
CA VAL A 65 -2.94 49.13 -75.22
C VAL A 65 -2.84 47.69 -75.76
N GLU A 66 -1.91 47.44 -76.68
CA GLU A 66 -1.65 46.09 -77.21
C GLU A 66 -1.04 45.17 -76.14
N GLN A 67 -0.14 45.69 -75.31
CA GLN A 67 0.43 44.93 -74.20
C GLN A 67 -0.64 44.51 -73.20
N ILE A 68 -1.56 45.42 -72.82
CA ILE A 68 -2.69 45.12 -71.93
C ILE A 68 -3.59 44.04 -72.52
N ALA A 69 -3.91 44.13 -73.82
CA ALA A 69 -4.74 43.13 -74.50
C ALA A 69 -4.07 41.74 -74.56
N MET A 70 -2.74 41.69 -74.54
CA MET A 70 -1.95 40.45 -74.52
C MET A 70 -1.61 39.96 -73.11
N MET A 71 -2.01 40.66 -72.04
CA MET A 71 -1.73 40.23 -70.67
C MET A 71 -2.49 38.94 -70.35
N LYS A 72 -1.79 38.01 -69.70
CA LYS A 72 -2.43 36.81 -69.15
C LYS A 72 -3.32 37.18 -67.96
N PRO A 73 -4.37 36.40 -67.67
CA PRO A 73 -5.22 36.64 -66.49
C PRO A 73 -4.46 36.72 -65.16
N LYS A 74 -3.36 35.97 -65.05
CA LYS A 74 -2.45 35.96 -63.89
C LYS A 74 -1.01 35.83 -64.37
N GLY A 75 -0.08 36.51 -63.72
CA GLY A 75 1.35 36.33 -63.94
C GLY A 75 1.78 34.87 -63.73
N ALA A 76 2.53 34.29 -64.67
CA ALA A 76 3.04 32.93 -64.49
C ALA A 76 4.24 32.87 -63.54
N THR A 77 4.96 33.99 -63.42
CA THR A 77 6.10 34.16 -62.52
C THR A 77 5.93 35.45 -61.73
N GLU A 78 6.65 35.57 -60.62
CA GLU A 78 6.62 36.76 -59.76
C GLU A 78 7.10 38.04 -60.48
N HIS A 79 7.84 37.89 -61.57
CA HIS A 79 8.33 38.99 -62.42
C HIS A 79 7.43 39.30 -63.62
N GLU A 80 6.44 38.45 -63.91
CA GLU A 80 5.48 38.68 -65.00
C GLU A 80 4.21 39.30 -64.41
N THR A 81 3.91 40.55 -64.74
CA THR A 81 2.66 41.19 -64.33
C THR A 81 1.54 40.70 -65.23
N GLY A 82 0.58 39.94 -64.68
CA GLY A 82 -0.67 39.64 -65.35
C GLY A 82 -1.75 40.68 -65.06
N MET A 83 -2.94 40.43 -65.59
CA MET A 83 -4.09 41.32 -65.41
C MET A 83 -4.50 41.44 -63.93
N LEU A 84 -4.41 40.35 -63.16
CA LEU A 84 -4.70 40.37 -61.73
C LEU A 84 -3.73 41.28 -60.97
N GLU A 85 -2.43 41.11 -61.20
CA GLU A 85 -1.40 41.93 -60.54
C GLU A 85 -1.55 43.41 -60.92
N PHE A 86 -1.89 43.68 -62.18
CA PHE A 86 -2.17 45.03 -62.65
C PHE A 86 -3.39 45.66 -61.95
N LEU A 87 -4.48 44.91 -61.78
CA LEU A 87 -5.66 45.37 -61.02
C LEU A 87 -5.34 45.56 -59.53
N GLU A 88 -4.54 44.68 -58.94
CA GLU A 88 -4.12 44.81 -57.54
C GLU A 88 -3.27 46.05 -57.30
N ASP A 89 -2.43 46.43 -58.26
CA ASP A 89 -1.68 47.68 -58.20
C ASP A 89 -2.57 48.90 -58.45
N ILE A 90 -3.67 48.77 -59.22
CA ILE A 90 -4.68 49.85 -59.36
C ILE A 90 -5.40 50.10 -58.05
N ILE A 91 -5.82 49.04 -57.38
CA ILE A 91 -6.55 49.11 -56.12
C ILE A 91 -5.60 49.38 -54.94
N GLY A 92 -4.31 49.05 -55.08
CA GLY A 92 -3.30 49.17 -54.03
C GLY A 92 -3.34 48.01 -53.02
N THR A 93 -3.87 46.85 -53.40
CA THR A 93 -3.92 45.64 -52.56
C THR A 93 -2.61 44.86 -52.57
N SER A 94 -1.70 45.13 -53.51
CA SER A 94 -0.39 44.46 -53.61
C SER A 94 0.42 44.54 -52.31
N ARG A 95 0.30 45.63 -51.55
CA ARG A 95 0.94 45.81 -50.22
C ARG A 95 0.57 44.74 -49.18
N PHE A 96 -0.57 44.07 -49.33
CA PHE A 96 -1.06 43.09 -48.36
C PHE A 96 -0.59 41.66 -48.65
N LYS A 97 -0.03 41.39 -49.84
CA LYS A 97 0.40 40.04 -50.24
C LYS A 97 1.46 39.46 -49.30
N GLU A 98 2.57 40.17 -49.08
CA GLU A 98 3.64 39.67 -48.22
C GLU A 98 3.22 39.53 -46.74
N PRO A 99 2.55 40.52 -46.11
CA PRO A 99 2.09 40.35 -44.74
C PRO A 99 1.11 39.18 -44.58
N LEU A 100 0.20 38.97 -45.54
CA LEU A 100 -0.73 37.84 -45.50
C LEU A 100 0.00 36.50 -45.59
N GLN A 101 0.97 36.38 -46.50
CA GLN A 101 1.78 35.15 -46.60
C GLN A 101 2.51 34.84 -45.29
N LYS A 102 3.11 35.85 -44.65
CA LYS A 102 3.78 35.67 -43.34
C LYS A 102 2.82 35.23 -42.24
N ILE A 103 1.61 35.81 -42.19
CA ILE A 103 0.58 35.43 -41.21
C ILE A 103 0.09 34.00 -41.45
N ILE A 104 -0.14 33.62 -42.71
CA ILE A 104 -0.54 32.26 -43.07
C ILE A 104 0.53 31.25 -42.65
N GLN A 105 1.80 31.55 -42.93
CA GLN A 105 2.91 30.69 -42.53
C GLN A 105 2.98 30.54 -41.01
N LEU A 106 2.92 31.65 -40.27
CA LEU A 106 2.92 31.62 -38.81
C LEU A 106 1.73 30.83 -38.24
N GLY A 107 0.54 30.98 -38.86
CA GLY A 107 -0.65 30.23 -38.47
C GLY A 107 -0.50 28.71 -38.68
N ASN A 108 0.19 28.31 -39.76
CA ASN A 108 0.51 26.90 -40.02
C ASN A 108 1.50 26.35 -39.00
N ASP A 109 2.56 27.10 -38.69
CA ASP A 109 3.59 26.70 -37.72
C ASP A 109 2.96 26.51 -36.31
N LEU A 110 2.14 27.46 -35.87
CA LEU A 110 1.43 27.37 -34.59
C LEU A 110 0.44 26.20 -34.55
N ASN A 111 -0.25 25.91 -35.66
CA ASN A 111 -1.14 24.76 -35.75
C ASN A 111 -0.40 23.42 -35.70
N GLN A 112 0.79 23.36 -36.30
CA GLN A 112 1.66 22.19 -36.21
C GLN A 112 2.11 21.96 -34.76
N GLU A 113 2.61 23.00 -34.09
CA GLU A 113 3.03 22.93 -32.68
C GLU A 113 1.88 22.53 -31.76
N ARG A 114 0.69 23.13 -31.96
CA ARG A 114 -0.53 22.77 -31.23
C ARG A 114 -0.87 21.29 -31.41
N SER A 115 -0.79 20.79 -32.64
CA SER A 115 -1.13 19.39 -32.96
C SER A 115 -0.15 18.43 -32.32
N GLU A 116 1.15 18.73 -32.33
CA GLU A 116 2.18 17.94 -31.65
C GLU A 116 1.93 17.89 -30.13
N LYS A 117 1.73 19.05 -29.50
CA LYS A 117 1.44 19.13 -28.05
C LYS A 117 0.16 18.37 -27.69
N LEU A 118 -0.89 18.50 -28.49
CA LEU A 118 -2.15 17.79 -28.27
C LEU A 118 -1.97 16.27 -28.36
N ASN A 119 -1.20 15.80 -29.34
CA ASN A 119 -0.90 14.38 -29.48
C ASN A 119 -0.12 13.85 -28.28
N ARG A 120 0.86 14.61 -27.79
CA ARG A 120 1.63 14.24 -26.59
C ARG A 120 0.74 14.14 -25.35
N VAL A 121 -0.16 15.09 -25.14
CA VAL A 121 -1.11 15.06 -24.01
C VAL A 121 -2.02 13.84 -24.11
N LYS A 122 -2.56 13.55 -25.30
CA LYS A 122 -3.42 12.37 -25.50
C LYS A 122 -2.69 11.05 -25.26
N MET A 123 -1.40 10.96 -25.57
CA MET A 123 -0.62 9.76 -25.25
C MET A 123 -0.49 9.56 -23.74
N VAL A 124 -0.14 10.62 -23.01
CA VAL A 124 -0.02 10.58 -21.55
C VAL A 124 -1.36 10.29 -20.87
N GLU A 125 -2.46 10.86 -21.38
CA GLU A 125 -3.81 10.58 -20.89
C GLU A 125 -4.16 9.10 -21.03
N LYS A 126 -3.89 8.50 -22.20
CA LYS A 126 -4.08 7.05 -22.41
C LYS A 126 -3.23 6.20 -21.48
N GLU A 127 -1.97 6.57 -21.24
CA GLU A 127 -1.09 5.85 -20.30
C GLU A 127 -1.61 5.94 -18.86
N LYS A 128 -2.08 7.12 -18.45
CA LYS A 128 -2.69 7.34 -17.14
C LYS A 128 -3.94 6.46 -16.96
N ASP A 129 -4.82 6.45 -17.96
CA ASP A 129 -6.06 5.66 -17.91
C ASP A 129 -5.76 4.16 -17.89
N ALA A 130 -4.76 3.71 -18.65
CA ALA A 130 -4.29 2.32 -18.62
C ALA A 130 -3.72 1.90 -17.26
N LEU A 131 -3.15 2.84 -16.49
CA LEU A 131 -2.62 2.58 -15.14
C LEU A 131 -3.69 2.59 -14.05
N GLU A 132 -4.91 3.05 -14.33
CA GLU A 132 -5.97 3.12 -13.33
C GLU A 132 -6.46 1.74 -12.91
N GLU A 133 -6.60 0.81 -13.85
CA GLU A 133 -7.00 -0.58 -13.58
C GLU A 133 -6.00 -1.33 -12.67
N PRO A 134 -4.70 -1.43 -12.99
CA PRO A 134 -3.74 -2.13 -12.13
C PRO A 134 -3.59 -1.45 -10.76
N LYS A 135 -3.70 -0.11 -10.68
CA LYS A 135 -3.76 0.61 -9.40
C LYS A 135 -4.97 0.14 -8.57
N ASN A 136 -6.15 0.08 -9.18
CA ASN A 136 -7.36 -0.32 -8.49
C ASN A 136 -7.31 -1.79 -8.05
N GLU A 137 -6.69 -2.67 -8.83
CA GLU A 137 -6.42 -4.06 -8.44
C GLU A 137 -5.47 -4.16 -7.24
N ALA A 138 -4.34 -3.45 -7.28
CA ALA A 138 -3.39 -3.40 -6.17
C ALA A 138 -4.04 -2.85 -4.88
N LEU A 139 -4.90 -1.84 -4.99
CA LEU A 139 -5.66 -1.31 -3.86
C LEU A 139 -6.66 -2.34 -3.30
N LYS A 140 -7.35 -3.10 -4.16
CA LYS A 140 -8.23 -4.19 -3.73
C LYS A 140 -7.45 -5.27 -2.99
N TYR A 141 -6.30 -5.69 -3.52
CA TYR A 141 -5.42 -6.66 -2.87
C TYR A 141 -4.96 -6.18 -1.49
N LEU A 142 -4.51 -4.93 -1.35
CA LEU A 142 -4.10 -4.36 -0.07
C LEU A 142 -5.24 -4.32 0.95
N LYS A 143 -6.45 -3.96 0.53
CA LYS A 143 -7.64 -3.98 1.39
C LYS A 143 -7.94 -5.39 1.87
N LEU A 144 -7.96 -6.37 0.96
CA LEU A 144 -8.21 -7.77 1.31
C LEU A 144 -7.14 -8.34 2.25
N LYS A 145 -5.87 -8.00 2.00
CA LYS A 145 -4.76 -8.40 2.88
C LYS A 145 -4.92 -7.81 4.29
N ASN A 146 -5.30 -6.54 4.39
CA ASN A 146 -5.58 -5.91 5.68
C ASN A 146 -6.75 -6.58 6.42
N GLU A 147 -7.82 -6.93 5.72
CA GLU A 147 -8.95 -7.68 6.30
C GLU A 147 -8.52 -9.07 6.77
N TYR A 148 -7.75 -9.78 5.95
CA TYR A 148 -7.18 -11.09 6.32
C TYR A 148 -6.32 -10.99 7.57
N THR A 149 -5.42 -10.00 7.66
CA THR A 149 -4.58 -9.79 8.84
C THR A 149 -5.40 -9.49 10.09
N LYS A 150 -6.51 -8.73 9.97
CA LYS A 150 -7.43 -8.49 11.09
C LYS A 150 -8.10 -9.78 11.55
N MET A 151 -8.60 -10.59 10.62
CA MET A 151 -9.23 -11.88 10.96
C MET A 151 -8.25 -12.84 11.61
N LEU A 152 -7.01 -12.89 11.10
CA LEU A 152 -5.93 -13.70 11.67
C LEU A 152 -5.57 -13.22 13.09
N ASN A 153 -5.54 -11.91 13.33
CA ASN A 153 -5.32 -11.37 14.66
C ASN A 153 -6.42 -11.79 15.64
N ILE A 154 -7.69 -11.75 15.21
CA ILE A 154 -8.83 -12.21 16.03
C ILE A 154 -8.69 -13.70 16.34
N ASP A 155 -8.35 -14.53 15.34
CA ASP A 155 -8.14 -15.97 15.52
C ASP A 155 -7.05 -16.27 16.55
N TYR A 156 -5.91 -15.58 16.46
CA TYR A 156 -4.85 -15.71 17.46
C TYR A 156 -5.29 -15.26 18.86
N GLN A 157 -6.04 -14.16 18.98
CA GLN A 157 -6.56 -13.72 20.28
C GLN A 157 -7.54 -14.72 20.90
N LEU A 158 -8.40 -15.35 20.09
CA LEU A 158 -9.28 -16.42 20.54
C LEU A 158 -8.47 -17.64 21.02
N GLY A 159 -7.47 -18.06 20.25
CA GLY A 159 -6.59 -19.17 20.64
C GLY A 159 -5.82 -18.91 21.94
N ILE A 160 -5.33 -17.67 22.14
CA ILE A 160 -4.72 -17.24 23.40
C ILE A 160 -5.72 -17.38 24.54
N ARG A 161 -6.93 -16.82 24.40
CA ARG A 161 -7.97 -16.84 25.44
C ARG A 161 -8.39 -18.26 25.83
N GLU A 162 -8.56 -19.15 24.85
CA GLU A 162 -8.90 -20.56 25.12
C GLU A 162 -7.77 -21.28 25.87
N THR A 163 -6.52 -20.98 25.52
CA THR A 163 -5.36 -21.57 26.18
C THR A 163 -5.22 -21.05 27.61
N GLU A 164 -5.41 -19.75 27.82
CA GLU A 164 -5.43 -19.13 29.14
C GLU A 164 -6.53 -19.73 30.02
N GLN A 165 -7.73 -19.97 29.48
CA GLN A 165 -8.81 -20.61 30.21
C GLN A 165 -8.45 -22.05 30.62
N LYS A 166 -7.88 -22.85 29.71
CA LYS A 166 -7.40 -24.20 30.02
C LYS A 166 -6.28 -24.20 31.06
N ILE A 167 -5.36 -23.24 31.00
CA ILE A 167 -4.31 -23.06 32.02
C ILE A 167 -4.96 -22.78 33.38
N LEU A 168 -5.92 -21.86 33.43
CA LEU A 168 -6.61 -21.50 34.67
C LEU A 168 -7.34 -22.69 35.30
N GLU A 169 -8.05 -23.49 34.48
CA GLU A 169 -8.71 -24.73 34.91
C GLU A 169 -7.69 -25.74 35.46
N LYS A 170 -6.55 -25.93 34.79
CA LYS A 170 -5.46 -26.80 35.25
C LYS A 170 -4.79 -26.28 36.52
N GLU A 171 -4.63 -24.97 36.67
CA GLU A 171 -4.11 -24.37 37.89
C GLU A 171 -5.05 -24.56 39.08
N MET A 172 -6.37 -24.41 38.88
CA MET A 172 -7.36 -24.71 39.92
C MET A 172 -7.33 -26.19 40.31
N SER A 173 -7.28 -27.10 39.33
CA SER A 173 -7.16 -28.53 39.59
C SER A 173 -5.83 -28.90 40.27
N ARG A 174 -4.74 -28.19 39.95
CA ARG A 174 -3.44 -28.40 40.62
C ARG A 174 -3.51 -27.95 42.08
N LYS A 175 -4.11 -26.79 42.35
CA LYS A 175 -4.32 -26.30 43.73
C LYS A 175 -5.15 -27.28 44.55
N SER A 176 -6.26 -27.79 44.03
CA SER A 176 -7.09 -28.75 44.78
C SER A 176 -6.37 -30.08 45.03
N LEU A 177 -5.55 -30.55 44.09
CA LEU A 177 -4.67 -31.71 44.28
C LEU A 177 -3.59 -31.44 45.32
N ASP A 178 -2.97 -30.25 45.30
CA ASP A 178 -1.97 -29.85 46.29
C ASP A 178 -2.56 -29.77 47.70
N ASP A 179 -3.78 -29.21 47.84
CA ASP A 179 -4.52 -29.16 49.09
C ASP A 179 -4.86 -30.58 49.61
N SER A 180 -5.37 -31.45 48.74
CA SER A 180 -5.65 -32.86 49.10
C SER A 180 -4.39 -33.64 49.44
N MET A 181 -3.28 -33.41 48.73
CA MET A 181 -1.98 -34.00 49.08
C MET A 181 -1.46 -33.48 50.43
N ALA A 182 -1.71 -32.23 50.77
CA ALA A 182 -1.36 -31.66 52.08
C ALA A 182 -2.18 -32.31 53.20
N GLU A 183 -3.49 -32.47 53.01
CA GLU A 183 -4.37 -33.20 53.94
C GLU A 183 -3.93 -34.66 54.11
N MET A 184 -3.72 -35.37 52.99
CA MET A 184 -3.27 -36.76 53.03
C MET A 184 -1.92 -36.92 53.71
N LYS A 185 -0.98 -35.97 53.51
CA LYS A 185 0.31 -35.95 54.23
C LYS A 185 0.12 -35.70 55.73
N ALA A 186 -0.82 -34.84 56.13
CA ALA A 186 -1.13 -34.62 57.53
C ALA A 186 -1.73 -35.87 58.17
N ASP A 187 -2.67 -36.54 57.50
CA ASP A 187 -3.24 -37.80 57.96
C ASP A 187 -2.20 -38.92 58.03
N LEU A 188 -1.31 -39.03 57.04
CA LEU A 188 -0.21 -40.00 57.06
C LEU A 188 0.73 -39.77 58.25
N ARG A 189 1.02 -38.50 58.58
CA ARG A 189 1.82 -38.17 59.78
C ARG A 189 1.09 -38.60 61.05
N ARG A 190 -0.21 -38.33 61.16
CA ARG A 190 -1.04 -38.75 62.29
C ARG A 190 -1.07 -40.27 62.44
N ILE A 191 -1.37 -41.01 61.37
CA ILE A 191 -1.39 -42.48 61.36
C ILE A 191 -0.01 -43.04 61.70
N THR A 192 1.08 -42.44 61.20
CA THR A 192 2.44 -42.89 61.52
C THR A 192 2.77 -42.67 63.00
N GLN A 193 2.32 -41.55 63.57
CA GLN A 193 2.47 -41.27 65.00
C GLN A 193 1.66 -42.27 65.85
N GLU A 194 0.38 -42.48 65.52
CA GLU A 194 -0.48 -43.48 66.16
C GLU A 194 0.12 -44.89 66.05
N LYS A 195 0.61 -45.28 64.86
CA LYS A 195 1.27 -46.57 64.67
C LYS A 195 2.52 -46.69 65.53
N ASN A 196 3.34 -45.65 65.65
CA ASN A 196 4.53 -45.67 66.50
C ASN A 196 4.17 -45.78 67.98
N GLU A 197 3.08 -45.14 68.42
CA GLU A 197 2.56 -45.26 69.79
C GLU A 197 2.02 -46.68 70.05
N ILE A 198 1.23 -47.24 69.14
CA ILE A 198 0.77 -48.63 69.21
C ILE A 198 1.94 -49.60 69.19
N GLN A 199 2.97 -49.37 68.37
CA GLN A 199 4.17 -50.21 68.33
C GLN A 199 4.94 -50.18 69.66
N LYS A 200 5.03 -49.01 70.31
CA LYS A 200 5.61 -48.89 71.65
C LYS A 200 4.79 -49.67 72.68
N ALA A 201 3.46 -49.50 72.66
CA ALA A 201 2.56 -50.22 73.54
C ALA A 201 2.60 -51.74 73.31
N ASP A 202 2.66 -52.21 72.06
CA ASP A 202 2.80 -53.63 71.69
C ASP A 202 4.16 -54.19 72.14
N ASN A 203 5.23 -53.42 72.02
CA ASN A 203 6.55 -53.82 72.54
C ASN A 203 6.58 -53.88 74.07
N GLU A 204 5.89 -52.97 74.77
CA GLU A 204 5.72 -53.03 76.22
C GLU A 204 4.87 -54.21 76.65
N LEU A 205 3.75 -54.47 75.95
CA LEU A 205 2.89 -55.61 76.20
C LEU A 205 3.63 -56.92 75.95
N LYS A 206 4.44 -57.03 74.89
CA LYS A 206 5.30 -58.20 74.64
C LYS A 206 6.31 -58.43 75.76
N LYS A 207 6.87 -57.37 76.35
CA LYS A 207 7.75 -57.50 77.54
C LYS A 207 6.97 -58.00 78.75
N ILE A 208 5.76 -57.52 78.97
CA ILE A 208 4.89 -57.97 80.07
C ILE A 208 4.50 -59.43 79.85
N ILE A 209 4.04 -59.81 78.66
CA ILE A 209 3.69 -61.19 78.30
C ILE A 209 4.90 -62.12 78.44
N ALA A 210 6.10 -61.70 78.04
CA ALA A 210 7.32 -62.49 78.22
C ALA A 210 7.68 -62.65 79.72
N ALA A 211 7.46 -61.62 80.54
CA ALA A 211 7.66 -61.71 81.99
C ALA A 211 6.60 -62.63 82.65
N GLU A 212 5.34 -62.52 82.25
CA GLU A 212 4.26 -63.39 82.71
C GLU A 212 4.43 -64.83 82.22
N SER A 213 4.94 -65.07 81.01
CA SER A 213 5.22 -66.43 80.52
C SER A 213 6.36 -67.07 81.31
N LEU A 214 7.39 -66.31 81.67
CA LEU A 214 8.46 -66.76 82.57
C LEU A 214 7.91 -67.12 83.94
N GLN A 215 7.05 -66.28 84.52
CA GLN A 215 6.38 -66.59 85.78
C GLN A 215 5.47 -67.81 85.67
N LYS A 216 4.78 -67.99 84.54
CA LYS A 216 3.93 -69.15 84.28
C LYS A 216 4.75 -70.42 84.09
N GLU A 217 5.89 -70.37 83.43
CA GLU A 217 6.84 -71.49 83.34
C GLU A 217 7.41 -71.85 84.71
N GLU A 218 7.78 -70.87 85.54
CA GLU A 218 8.21 -71.13 86.92
C GLU A 218 7.09 -71.74 87.78
N MET A 219 5.85 -71.27 87.61
CA MET A 219 4.68 -71.84 88.32
C MET A 219 4.34 -73.24 87.82
N ASN A 220 4.40 -73.48 86.50
CA ASN A 220 4.19 -74.80 85.92
C ASN A 220 5.29 -75.77 86.35
N ALA A 221 6.56 -75.37 86.40
CA ALA A 221 7.63 -76.21 86.93
C ALA A 221 7.40 -76.60 88.39
N LYS A 222 6.96 -75.65 89.23
CA LYS A 222 6.55 -75.92 90.63
C LYS A 222 5.31 -76.82 90.71
N PHE A 223 4.38 -76.70 89.77
CA PHE A 223 3.17 -77.53 89.70
C PHE A 223 3.50 -78.95 89.23
N ASP A 224 4.38 -79.12 88.25
CA ASP A 224 4.84 -80.41 87.74
C ASP A 224 5.65 -81.15 88.82
N GLU A 225 6.49 -80.44 89.58
CA GLU A 225 7.20 -81.00 90.74
C GLU A 225 6.22 -81.53 91.81
N LYS A 226 5.19 -80.75 92.15
CA LYS A 226 4.14 -81.19 93.08
C LYS A 226 3.28 -82.32 92.52
N THR A 227 3.00 -82.33 91.22
CA THR A 227 2.20 -83.37 90.56
C THR A 227 2.97 -84.69 90.49
N SER A 228 4.28 -84.64 90.24
CA SER A 228 5.16 -85.81 90.31
C SER A 228 5.17 -86.42 91.72
N LEU A 229 5.24 -85.58 92.75
CA LEU A 229 5.13 -86.01 94.14
C LEU A 229 3.78 -86.68 94.44
N ASP A 230 2.68 -86.11 93.94
CA ASP A 230 1.34 -86.67 94.13
C ASP A 230 1.16 -88.01 93.40
N THR A 231 1.71 -88.14 92.17
CA THR A 231 1.71 -89.42 91.44
C THR A 231 2.53 -90.50 92.14
N ASN A 232 3.68 -90.15 92.73
CA ASN A 232 4.50 -91.08 93.50
C ASN A 232 3.76 -91.55 94.78
N LEU A 233 3.08 -90.63 95.48
CA LEU A 233 2.25 -90.97 96.64
C LEU A 233 1.04 -91.85 96.28
N GLN A 234 0.44 -91.63 95.11
CA GLN A 234 -0.65 -92.47 94.59
C GLN A 234 -0.17 -93.87 94.20
N GLU A 235 1.04 -94.00 93.65
CA GLU A 235 1.64 -95.30 93.35
C GLU A 235 2.04 -96.06 94.62
N GLU A 236 2.58 -95.38 95.64
CA GLU A 236 2.86 -95.97 96.94
C GLU A 236 1.57 -96.47 97.63
N THR A 237 0.48 -95.70 97.59
CA THR A 237 -0.81 -96.14 98.15
C THR A 237 -1.40 -97.32 97.39
N LYS A 238 -1.29 -97.38 96.05
CA LYS A 238 -1.69 -98.55 95.25
C LYS A 238 -0.84 -99.79 95.54
N MET A 239 0.47 -99.63 95.73
CA MET A 239 1.39 -100.72 96.11
C MET A 239 1.10 -101.25 97.51
N ILE A 240 0.83 -100.37 98.48
CA ILE A 240 0.42 -100.76 99.84
C ILE A 240 -0.94 -101.48 99.82
N ALA A 241 -1.90 -101.02 99.01
CA ALA A 241 -3.19 -101.68 98.85
C ALA A 241 -3.07 -103.08 98.20
N ARG A 242 -2.21 -103.24 97.18
CA ARG A 242 -1.92 -104.53 96.55
C ARG A 242 -1.18 -105.49 97.49
N LYS A 243 -0.22 -105.01 98.29
CA LYS A 243 0.42 -105.80 99.34
C LYS A 243 -0.62 -106.25 100.38
N ARG A 244 -1.49 -105.36 100.88
CA ARG A 244 -2.58 -105.69 101.81
C ARG A 244 -3.53 -106.77 101.28
N LYS A 245 -3.85 -106.76 99.98
CA LYS A 245 -4.75 -107.76 99.36
C LYS A 245 -4.10 -109.15 99.31
N ARG A 246 -2.82 -109.24 98.91
CA ARG A 246 -2.06 -110.50 98.92
C ARG A 246 -1.86 -111.08 100.33
N THR A 247 -1.62 -110.23 101.34
CA THR A 247 -1.47 -110.71 102.73
C THR A 247 -2.79 -111.21 103.33
N LYS A 248 -3.94 -110.64 102.91
CA LYS A 248 -5.27 -111.12 103.34
C LYS A 248 -5.66 -112.45 102.69
N GLU A 249 -5.27 -112.69 101.43
CA GLU A 249 -5.55 -113.95 100.74
C GLU A 249 -4.71 -115.11 101.30
N MET A 250 -3.44 -114.90 101.65
CA MET A 250 -2.61 -115.91 102.32
C MET A 250 -3.10 -116.29 103.74
N LEU A 251 -3.70 -115.34 104.48
CA LEU A 251 -4.24 -115.57 105.83
C LEU A 251 -5.62 -116.27 105.83
N ALA A 252 -6.31 -116.35 104.69
CA ALA A 252 -7.63 -116.96 104.59
C ALA A 252 -7.57 -118.47 104.27
N GLU A 253 -6.53 -118.95 103.59
CA GLU A 253 -6.38 -120.39 103.31
C GLU A 253 -5.71 -121.18 104.45
N GLU A 254 -4.88 -120.55 105.29
CA GLU A 254 -4.36 -121.21 106.51
C GLU A 254 -5.40 -121.36 107.64
N LYS A 255 -6.58 -120.72 107.54
CA LYS A 255 -7.65 -120.75 108.56
C LYS A 255 -8.85 -121.66 108.23
N LYS A 256 -8.72 -122.58 107.28
CA LYS A 256 -9.68 -123.71 107.11
C LYS A 256 -9.01 -125.10 107.18
N LYS A 257 -7.90 -125.18 107.90
CA LYS A 257 -7.61 -126.34 108.75
C LYS A 257 -8.52 -126.31 109.97
#